data_AF-A0A526W9W7-F1
#
_entry.id   AF-A0A526W9W7-F1
#
_cell.length_a   1.000
_cell.length_b   1.000
_cell.length_c   1.000
_cell.angle_alpha   90.00
_cell.angle_beta   90.00
_cell.angle_gamma   90.00
#
_symmetry.space_group_name_H-M   'P 1'
#
loop_
_entity.id
_entity.type
_entity.pdbx_description
1 polymer ?
#
loop_
_entity_poly.entity_id
_entity_poly.type
_entity_poly.pdbx_seq_one_letter_code
_entity_poly.pdbx_strand_id
1 'polypeptide(L)'
;MTAAETRLMTYPFALLSELRDAANEHGYRIGPEEAAGWIFFRSASAPAEIGLAAASYSGPFFLSVMHQGVARILDYPRASPCAKGHAAAFVFVTRDDLHAGVQAVYRLSVSLPNFPLEKYEKAVEAMGDTEGERAQKFRIGQDVFREALMEYWNGSCPLSGISNPDLLRASHMMPWARCETDGQRLDVHNGLLLSALWDAAFDAGLVTFDDDGMALTSALLEGAAREALILDRAPRLALRDEHRPYLAYHRNHVWIHG
;
A
#
# COMPACT_ATOMS: atom_id res chain seq x y z
N MET A 1 -24.90 -6.35 1.59
CA MET A 1 -24.32 -5.68 0.42
C MET A 1 -25.27 -4.57 0.02
N THR A 2 -24.78 -3.34 -0.10
CA THR A 2 -25.60 -2.20 -0.52
C THR A 2 -25.74 -2.21 -2.03
N ALA A 3 -26.94 -1.94 -2.56
CA ALA A 3 -27.22 -2.02 -3.98
C ALA A 3 -26.72 -0.77 -4.72
N ALA A 4 -25.56 -0.88 -5.39
CA ALA A 4 -25.07 0.13 -6.32
C ALA A 4 -25.98 0.30 -7.54
N GLU A 5 -26.98 -0.57 -7.74
CA GLU A 5 -28.08 -0.39 -8.70
C GLU A 5 -28.88 0.89 -8.45
N THR A 6 -28.86 1.40 -7.21
CA THR A 6 -29.52 2.66 -6.83
C THR A 6 -28.79 3.91 -7.31
N ARG A 7 -27.62 3.76 -7.94
CA ARG A 7 -26.85 4.88 -8.49
C ARG A 7 -27.63 5.66 -9.55
N LEU A 8 -27.35 6.95 -9.65
CA LEU A 8 -27.90 7.81 -10.68
C LEU A 8 -27.38 7.40 -12.07
N MET A 9 -28.26 7.49 -13.06
CA MET A 9 -27.89 7.27 -14.47
C MET A 9 -27.37 8.53 -15.15
N THR A 10 -27.70 9.70 -14.59
CA THR A 10 -27.19 11.01 -15.02
C THR A 10 -26.94 11.88 -13.81
N TYR A 11 -25.88 12.69 -13.85
CA TYR A 11 -25.42 13.46 -12.69
C TYR A 11 -25.64 14.96 -12.90
N PRO A 12 -26.22 15.68 -11.91
CA PRO A 12 -26.19 17.14 -11.90
C PRO A 12 -24.75 17.66 -11.91
N PHE A 13 -24.51 18.80 -12.56
CA PHE A 13 -23.17 19.37 -12.73
C PHE A 13 -22.37 19.48 -11.41
N ALA A 14 -23.02 19.93 -10.34
CA ALA A 14 -22.38 20.07 -9.03
C ALA A 14 -21.88 18.73 -8.48
N LEU A 15 -22.73 17.68 -8.53
CA LEU A 15 -22.36 16.35 -8.06
C LEU A 15 -21.29 15.70 -8.95
N LEU A 16 -21.38 15.90 -10.26
CA LEU A 16 -20.34 15.45 -11.18
C LEU A 16 -19.00 16.12 -10.89
N SER A 17 -18.99 17.42 -10.60
CA SER A 17 -17.78 18.14 -10.18
C SER A 17 -17.19 17.53 -8.91
N GLU A 18 -18.01 17.31 -7.89
CA GLU A 18 -17.56 16.71 -6.62
C GLU A 18 -16.95 15.31 -6.80
N LEU A 19 -17.56 14.46 -7.62
CA LEU A 19 -17.01 13.13 -7.93
C LEU A 19 -15.70 13.22 -8.72
N ARG A 20 -15.55 14.23 -9.59
CA ARG A 20 -14.28 14.48 -10.30
C ARG A 20 -13.20 14.95 -9.33
N ASP A 21 -13.53 15.79 -8.35
CA ASP A 21 -12.59 16.26 -7.36
C ASP A 21 -12.06 15.09 -6.50
N ALA A 22 -12.95 14.19 -6.05
CA ALA A 22 -12.59 12.96 -5.36
C ALA A 22 -11.58 12.09 -6.12
N ALA A 23 -11.66 12.03 -7.45
CA ALA A 23 -10.70 11.31 -8.28
C ALA A 23 -9.40 12.10 -8.51
N ASN A 24 -9.52 13.37 -8.87
CA ASN A 24 -8.41 14.21 -9.34
C ASN A 24 -7.40 14.55 -8.24
N GLU A 25 -7.90 14.81 -7.02
CA GLU A 25 -7.08 15.11 -5.85
C GLU A 25 -6.18 13.93 -5.45
N HIS A 26 -6.55 12.72 -5.86
CA HIS A 26 -5.86 11.47 -5.52
C HIS A 26 -5.29 10.73 -6.73
N GLY A 27 -4.92 11.47 -7.78
CA GLY A 27 -4.08 10.97 -8.89
C GLY A 27 -4.82 10.37 -10.09
N TYR A 28 -6.14 10.28 -10.06
CA TYR A 28 -6.96 9.80 -11.18
C TYR A 28 -7.49 10.97 -12.03
N ARG A 29 -6.62 11.53 -12.87
CA ARG A 29 -6.85 12.79 -13.60
C ARG A 29 -7.22 12.64 -15.09
N ILE A 30 -7.34 11.42 -15.59
CA ILE A 30 -7.62 11.15 -17.01
C ILE A 30 -9.08 10.69 -17.14
N GLY A 31 -9.87 11.36 -17.99
CA GLY A 31 -11.31 11.16 -18.16
C GLY A 31 -12.11 12.45 -17.90
N PRO A 32 -13.42 12.38 -17.54
CA PRO A 32 -14.19 11.17 -17.35
C PRO A 32 -14.84 10.65 -18.63
N GLU A 33 -14.99 9.33 -18.69
CA GLU A 33 -15.95 8.65 -19.58
C GLU A 33 -17.15 8.22 -18.72
N GLU A 34 -18.36 8.20 -19.27
CA GLU A 34 -19.57 7.82 -18.53
C GLU A 34 -20.28 6.64 -19.19
N ALA A 35 -20.59 5.60 -18.42
CA ALA A 35 -21.40 4.48 -18.89
C ALA A 35 -22.18 3.81 -17.76
N ALA A 36 -23.47 3.53 -18.00
CA ALA A 36 -24.36 2.82 -17.07
C ALA A 36 -24.35 3.40 -15.63
N GLY A 37 -24.32 4.73 -15.50
CA GLY A 37 -24.32 5.45 -14.22
C GLY A 37 -22.96 5.47 -13.49
N TRP A 38 -21.90 4.97 -14.11
CA TRP A 38 -20.52 5.07 -13.62
C TRP A 38 -19.76 6.16 -14.36
N ILE A 39 -18.91 6.87 -13.62
CA ILE A 39 -17.98 7.89 -14.12
C ILE A 39 -16.57 7.33 -13.98
N PHE A 40 -15.90 7.07 -15.09
CA PHE A 40 -14.63 6.35 -15.14
C PHE A 40 -13.44 7.31 -15.15
N PHE A 41 -12.42 6.99 -14.36
CA PHE A 41 -11.19 7.75 -14.25
C PHE A 41 -9.97 6.85 -14.34
N ARG A 42 -8.92 7.36 -15.00
CA ARG A 42 -7.62 6.72 -15.14
C ARG A 42 -6.51 7.60 -14.57
N SER A 43 -5.36 6.99 -14.30
CA SER A 43 -4.16 7.69 -13.85
C SER A 43 -3.01 7.46 -14.83
N ALA A 44 -2.08 8.42 -14.90
CA ALA A 44 -0.82 8.24 -15.61
C ALA A 44 0.21 7.44 -14.79
N SER A 45 0.02 7.37 -13.47
CA SER A 45 0.96 6.79 -12.50
C SER A 45 0.41 5.55 -11.80
N ALA A 46 -0.92 5.42 -11.65
CA ALA A 46 -1.55 4.21 -11.12
C ALA A 46 -2.06 3.30 -12.25
N PRO A 47 -1.84 1.98 -12.15
CA PRO A 47 -2.44 1.02 -13.07
C PRO A 47 -3.95 0.95 -12.86
N ALA A 48 -4.65 0.51 -13.91
CA ALA A 48 -6.09 0.27 -13.94
C ALA A 48 -6.98 1.51 -13.74
N GLU A 49 -8.23 1.41 -14.18
CA GLU A 49 -9.24 2.46 -14.02
C GLU A 49 -10.07 2.25 -12.75
N ILE A 50 -10.68 3.34 -12.29
CA ILE A 50 -11.70 3.34 -11.25
C ILE A 50 -13.01 3.89 -11.81
N GLY A 51 -14.13 3.49 -11.22
CA GLY A 51 -15.45 4.03 -11.52
C GLY A 51 -16.06 4.65 -10.27
N LEU A 52 -16.54 5.89 -10.36
CA LEU A 52 -17.26 6.56 -9.29
C LEU A 52 -18.74 6.67 -9.63
N ALA A 53 -19.59 6.58 -8.61
CA ALA A 53 -21.02 6.78 -8.74
C ALA A 53 -21.64 7.29 -7.43
N ALA A 54 -22.87 7.79 -7.48
CA ALA A 54 -23.63 8.16 -6.30
C ALA A 54 -25.12 7.84 -6.48
N ALA A 55 -25.81 7.49 -5.40
CA ALA A 55 -27.26 7.31 -5.40
C ALA A 55 -28.03 8.63 -5.28
N SER A 56 -27.42 9.65 -4.68
CA SER A 56 -28.00 11.00 -4.55
C SER A 56 -26.91 12.06 -4.31
N TYR A 57 -27.29 13.33 -4.18
CA TYR A 57 -26.37 14.43 -3.85
C TYR A 57 -25.67 14.26 -2.50
N SER A 58 -26.34 13.61 -1.54
CA SER A 58 -25.81 13.31 -0.21
C SER A 58 -25.33 11.86 -0.06
N GLY A 59 -25.22 11.13 -1.17
CA GLY A 59 -24.84 9.72 -1.18
C GLY A 59 -26.01 8.73 -1.02
N PRO A 60 -25.72 7.45 -0.71
CA PRO A 60 -24.38 6.89 -0.62
C PRO A 60 -23.60 7.01 -1.94
N PHE A 61 -22.27 7.04 -1.81
CA PHE A 61 -21.32 7.07 -2.91
C PHE A 61 -20.75 5.69 -3.16
N PHE A 62 -20.28 5.43 -4.37
CA PHE A 62 -19.75 4.14 -4.78
C PHE A 62 -18.42 4.30 -5.50
N LEU A 63 -17.49 3.39 -5.20
CA LEU A 63 -16.20 3.25 -5.88
C LEU A 63 -16.09 1.84 -6.44
N SER A 64 -16.00 1.71 -7.75
CA SER A 64 -15.74 0.48 -8.48
C SER A 64 -14.26 0.40 -8.83
N VAL A 65 -13.61 -0.73 -8.55
CA VAL A 65 -12.16 -0.91 -8.68
C VAL A 65 -11.85 -2.01 -9.68
N MET A 66 -11.12 -1.69 -10.75
CA MET A 66 -10.73 -2.69 -11.76
C MET A 66 -9.58 -3.58 -11.30
N HIS A 67 -8.63 -3.03 -10.54
CA HIS A 67 -7.46 -3.78 -10.09
C HIS A 67 -7.81 -4.87 -9.07
N GLN A 68 -7.64 -6.15 -9.44
CA GLN A 68 -8.03 -7.30 -8.61
C GLN A 68 -7.26 -7.39 -7.27
N GLY A 69 -5.97 -7.07 -7.26
CA GLY A 69 -5.15 -7.04 -6.04
C GLY A 69 -5.69 -6.02 -5.01
N VAL A 70 -5.82 -4.75 -5.43
CA VAL A 70 -6.44 -3.68 -4.63
C VAL A 70 -7.83 -4.07 -4.13
N ALA A 71 -8.70 -4.60 -4.99
CA ALA A 71 -10.06 -5.00 -4.62
C ALA A 71 -10.12 -6.13 -3.55
N ARG A 72 -9.09 -6.98 -3.46
CA ARG A 72 -8.96 -7.98 -2.38
C ARG A 72 -8.47 -7.37 -1.07
N ILE A 73 -7.72 -6.29 -1.15
CA ILE A 73 -7.02 -5.66 -0.03
C ILE A 73 -7.88 -4.62 0.68
N LEU A 74 -8.70 -3.87 -0.05
CA LEU A 74 -9.57 -2.86 0.54
C LEU A 74 -10.56 -3.46 1.54
N ASP A 75 -10.58 -2.87 2.74
CA ASP A 75 -11.46 -3.23 3.83
C ASP A 75 -12.59 -2.21 4.00
N TYR A 76 -13.40 -2.07 2.94
CA TYR A 76 -14.59 -1.21 2.94
C TYR A 76 -15.85 -2.05 2.68
N PRO A 77 -17.04 -1.60 3.11
CA PRO A 77 -18.29 -2.29 2.84
C PRO A 77 -18.51 -2.48 1.33
N ARG A 78 -18.79 -3.72 0.90
CA ARG A 78 -18.99 -4.04 -0.52
C ARG A 78 -20.36 -3.63 -1.04
N ALA A 79 -20.36 -3.17 -2.28
CA ALA A 79 -21.52 -2.82 -3.07
C ALA A 79 -21.62 -3.70 -4.34
N SER A 80 -22.84 -3.85 -4.87
CA SER A 80 -23.10 -4.62 -6.09
C SER A 80 -24.21 -3.98 -6.94
N PRO A 81 -24.13 -4.06 -8.29
CA PRO A 81 -23.01 -4.58 -9.07
C PRO A 81 -21.86 -3.57 -9.12
N CYS A 82 -20.65 -4.06 -9.42
CA CYS A 82 -19.55 -3.19 -9.83
C CYS A 82 -19.71 -2.78 -11.30
N ALA A 83 -18.87 -1.84 -11.75
CA ALA A 83 -18.79 -1.49 -13.16
C ALA A 83 -18.34 -2.72 -13.99
N LYS A 84 -18.76 -2.77 -15.26
CA LYS A 84 -18.43 -3.90 -16.14
C LYS A 84 -16.91 -4.04 -16.29
N GLY A 85 -16.39 -5.24 -16.06
CA GLY A 85 -14.94 -5.52 -16.12
C GLY A 85 -14.18 -5.17 -14.84
N HIS A 86 -14.83 -4.54 -13.85
CA HIS A 86 -14.21 -4.29 -12.55
C HIS A 86 -14.28 -5.52 -11.64
N ALA A 87 -13.36 -5.58 -10.68
CA ALA A 87 -13.24 -6.72 -9.77
C ALA A 87 -14.22 -6.63 -8.59
N ALA A 88 -14.47 -5.42 -8.06
CA ALA A 88 -15.39 -5.18 -6.97
C ALA A 88 -15.86 -3.72 -6.93
N ALA A 89 -16.94 -3.47 -6.18
CA ALA A 89 -17.35 -2.11 -5.81
C ALA A 89 -17.56 -2.01 -4.30
N PHE A 90 -17.43 -0.78 -3.80
CA PHE A 90 -17.49 -0.41 -2.40
C PHE A 90 -18.46 0.76 -2.22
N VAL A 91 -19.06 0.87 -1.04
CA VAL A 91 -20.01 1.94 -0.69
C VAL A 91 -19.48 2.81 0.43
N PHE A 92 -19.73 4.11 0.32
CA PHE A 92 -19.32 5.14 1.26
C PHE A 92 -20.52 6.00 1.61
N VAL A 93 -20.69 6.27 2.91
CA VAL A 93 -21.84 7.06 3.39
C VAL A 93 -21.58 8.54 3.15
N THR A 94 -20.34 8.99 3.41
CA THR A 94 -19.93 10.38 3.30
C THR A 94 -18.97 10.60 2.13
N ARG A 95 -18.78 11.87 1.76
CA ARG A 95 -17.81 12.28 0.73
C ARG A 95 -16.38 12.09 1.22
N ASP A 96 -16.11 12.42 2.48
CA ASP A 96 -14.78 12.27 3.08
C ASP A 96 -14.35 10.79 3.06
N ASP A 97 -15.26 9.87 3.37
CA ASP A 97 -15.00 8.43 3.27
C ASP A 97 -14.72 8.01 1.82
N LEU A 98 -15.43 8.59 0.84
CA LEU A 98 -15.16 8.32 -0.57
C LEU A 98 -13.76 8.80 -0.96
N HIS A 99 -13.36 10.02 -0.60
CA HIS A 99 -12.02 10.55 -0.88
C HIS A 99 -10.95 9.65 -0.26
N ALA A 100 -11.12 9.26 1.01
CA ALA A 100 -10.22 8.32 1.69
C ALA A 100 -10.16 6.95 0.98
N GLY A 101 -11.30 6.46 0.47
CA GLY A 101 -11.39 5.24 -0.33
C GLY A 101 -10.63 5.35 -1.66
N VAL A 102 -10.77 6.46 -2.38
CA VAL A 102 -10.04 6.70 -3.64
C VAL A 102 -8.55 6.83 -3.39
N GLN A 103 -8.14 7.57 -2.36
CA GLN A 103 -6.74 7.67 -1.95
C GLN A 103 -6.15 6.29 -1.63
N ALA A 104 -6.89 5.45 -0.88
CA ALA A 104 -6.46 4.10 -0.56
C ALA A 104 -6.32 3.22 -1.82
N VAL A 105 -7.24 3.34 -2.78
CA VAL A 105 -7.14 2.66 -4.08
C VAL A 105 -5.88 3.08 -4.82
N TYR A 106 -5.65 4.39 -4.97
CA TYR A 106 -4.47 4.92 -5.66
C TYR A 106 -3.18 4.37 -5.04
N ARG A 107 -3.04 4.56 -3.72
CA ARG A 107 -1.88 4.15 -2.92
C ARG A 107 -1.55 2.67 -3.10
N LEU A 108 -2.56 1.81 -2.99
CA LEU A 108 -2.40 0.37 -3.19
C LEU A 108 -2.09 0.03 -4.66
N SER A 109 -2.69 0.72 -5.62
CA SER A 109 -2.47 0.44 -7.04
C SER A 109 -1.01 0.69 -7.45
N VAL A 110 -0.36 1.69 -6.86
CA VAL A 110 1.06 2.02 -7.14
C VAL A 110 2.05 1.25 -6.26
N SER A 111 1.60 0.58 -5.21
CA SER A 111 2.48 -0.10 -4.26
C SER A 111 2.49 -1.62 -4.39
N LEU A 112 1.43 -2.25 -4.93
CA LEU A 112 1.32 -3.71 -4.90
C LEU A 112 2.38 -4.42 -5.76
N PRO A 113 2.82 -5.63 -5.37
CA PRO A 113 4.14 -6.18 -5.71
C PRO A 113 4.51 -6.22 -7.20
N ASN A 114 3.53 -6.42 -8.08
CA ASN A 114 3.80 -6.46 -9.52
C ASN A 114 4.29 -5.10 -10.06
N PHE A 115 3.78 -3.99 -9.53
CA PHE A 115 4.08 -2.67 -10.07
C PHE A 115 5.51 -2.18 -9.74
N PRO A 116 6.02 -2.30 -8.50
CA PRO A 116 7.43 -2.03 -8.21
C PRO A 116 8.39 -2.88 -9.04
N LEU A 117 8.08 -4.16 -9.23
CA LEU A 117 8.88 -5.04 -10.09
C LEU A 117 8.92 -4.56 -11.54
N GLU A 118 7.76 -4.31 -12.14
CA GLU A 118 7.67 -3.79 -13.53
C GLU A 118 8.41 -2.45 -13.68
N LYS A 119 8.28 -1.56 -12.70
CA LYS A 119 8.99 -0.27 -12.69
C LYS A 119 10.50 -0.46 -12.67
N TYR A 120 10.99 -1.37 -11.82
CA TYR A 120 12.41 -1.70 -11.74
C TYR A 120 12.92 -2.33 -13.04
N GLU A 121 12.24 -3.36 -13.56
CA GLU A 121 12.61 -4.06 -14.80
C GLU A 121 12.74 -3.07 -15.97
N LYS A 122 11.78 -2.15 -16.11
CA LYS A 122 11.84 -1.09 -17.11
C LYS A 122 13.00 -0.12 -16.90
N ALA A 123 13.33 0.22 -15.66
CA ALA A 123 14.42 1.14 -15.34
C ALA A 123 15.81 0.55 -15.62
N VAL A 124 15.94 -0.78 -15.57
CA VAL A 124 17.22 -1.48 -15.75
C VAL A 124 17.34 -2.20 -17.09
N GLU A 125 16.32 -2.16 -17.94
CA GLU A 125 16.23 -2.88 -19.23
C GLU A 125 17.45 -2.66 -20.13
N ALA A 126 17.96 -1.42 -20.17
CA ALA A 126 19.10 -1.04 -21.02
C ALA A 126 20.47 -1.22 -20.34
N MET A 127 20.53 -1.76 -19.11
CA MET A 127 21.77 -1.91 -18.34
C MET A 127 22.38 -3.30 -18.49
N GLY A 128 23.70 -3.35 -18.72
CA GLY A 128 24.49 -4.58 -18.70
C GLY A 128 24.75 -5.10 -17.28
N ASP A 129 25.79 -5.94 -17.14
CA ASP A 129 26.13 -6.64 -15.90
C ASP A 129 27.55 -6.36 -15.40
N THR A 130 28.16 -5.24 -15.81
CA THR A 130 29.42 -4.79 -15.20
C THR A 130 29.23 -4.52 -13.71
N GLU A 131 30.32 -4.51 -12.93
CA GLU A 131 30.25 -4.25 -11.48
C GLU A 131 29.60 -2.90 -11.16
N GLY A 132 29.89 -1.88 -11.97
CA GLY A 132 29.27 -0.56 -11.84
C GLY A 132 27.76 -0.58 -12.10
N GLU A 133 27.33 -1.28 -13.14
CA GLU A 133 25.90 -1.44 -13.45
C GLU A 133 25.17 -2.25 -12.39
N ARG A 134 25.79 -3.29 -11.82
CA ARG A 134 25.20 -4.05 -10.70
C ARG A 134 24.97 -3.18 -9.47
N ALA A 135 25.93 -2.33 -9.12
CA ALA A 135 25.78 -1.37 -8.02
C ALA A 135 24.66 -0.34 -8.31
N GLN A 136 24.52 0.07 -9.57
CA GLN A 136 23.44 0.96 -9.99
C GLN A 136 22.07 0.28 -9.93
N LYS A 137 21.93 -0.94 -10.46
CA LYS A 137 20.72 -1.78 -10.36
C LYS A 137 20.29 -1.94 -8.91
N PHE A 138 21.24 -2.24 -8.01
CA PHE A 138 20.97 -2.34 -6.57
C PHE A 138 20.37 -1.04 -5.98
N ARG A 139 20.94 0.13 -6.29
CA ARG A 139 20.43 1.42 -5.81
C ARG A 139 19.03 1.71 -6.35
N ILE A 140 18.80 1.50 -7.64
CA ILE A 140 17.48 1.69 -8.27
C ILE A 140 16.45 0.78 -7.60
N GLY A 141 16.79 -0.48 -7.36
CA GLY A 141 15.90 -1.41 -6.70
C GLY A 141 15.54 -1.00 -5.26
N GLN A 142 16.53 -0.52 -4.49
CA GLN A 142 16.31 0.01 -3.14
C GLN A 142 15.41 1.26 -3.15
N ASP A 143 15.64 2.18 -4.09
CA ASP A 143 14.84 3.40 -4.24
C ASP A 143 13.38 3.06 -4.61
N VAL A 144 13.18 2.15 -5.58
CA VAL A 144 11.85 1.68 -6.00
C VAL A 144 11.12 0.99 -4.84
N PHE A 145 11.80 0.11 -4.11
CA PHE A 145 11.23 -0.56 -2.94
C PHE A 145 10.83 0.45 -1.85
N ARG A 146 11.69 1.44 -1.58
CA ARG A 146 11.42 2.48 -0.60
C ARG A 146 10.19 3.30 -0.98
N GLU A 147 10.09 3.75 -2.22
CA GLU A 147 8.92 4.49 -2.72
C GLU A 147 7.65 3.64 -2.57
N ALA A 148 7.71 2.36 -2.94
CA ALA A 148 6.57 1.46 -2.83
C ALA A 148 6.11 1.25 -1.38
N LEU A 149 7.05 1.15 -0.42
CA LEU A 149 6.70 1.06 1.01
C LEU A 149 6.18 2.38 1.59
N MET A 150 6.72 3.52 1.15
CA MET A 150 6.18 4.84 1.51
C MET A 150 4.71 4.93 1.11
N GLU A 151 4.36 4.47 -0.09
CA GLU A 151 2.96 4.39 -0.50
C GLU A 151 2.21 3.33 0.33
N TYR A 152 2.66 2.07 0.37
CA TYR A 152 1.94 0.99 1.03
C TYR A 152 1.54 1.31 2.49
N TRP A 153 2.48 1.86 3.27
CA TRP A 153 2.31 2.22 4.69
C TRP A 153 1.82 3.65 4.91
N ASN A 154 1.28 4.30 3.87
CA ASN A 154 0.70 5.65 3.96
C ASN A 154 1.66 6.72 4.51
N GLY A 155 2.93 6.62 4.14
CA GLY A 155 3.98 7.59 4.44
C GLY A 155 4.30 7.72 5.92
N SER A 156 3.95 6.72 6.74
CA SER A 156 4.15 6.77 8.18
C SER A 156 4.60 5.43 8.74
N CYS A 157 5.43 5.46 9.78
CA CYS A 157 5.78 4.26 10.52
C CYS A 157 4.53 3.74 11.27
N PRO A 158 4.09 2.49 11.04
CA PRO A 158 2.87 1.97 11.67
C PRO A 158 3.01 1.79 13.17
N LEU A 159 4.24 1.80 13.72
CA LEU A 159 4.51 1.58 15.14
C LEU A 159 4.62 2.88 15.94
N SER A 160 5.20 3.92 15.35
CA SER A 160 5.45 5.21 16.03
C SER A 160 4.60 6.35 15.51
N GLY A 161 3.94 6.19 14.36
CA GLY A 161 3.18 7.26 13.68
C GLY A 161 4.05 8.35 13.04
N ILE A 162 5.38 8.26 13.13
CA ILE A 162 6.29 9.23 12.52
C ILE A 162 6.07 9.23 11.00
N SER A 163 5.87 10.40 10.41
CA SER A 163 5.65 10.58 8.96
C SER A 163 6.73 11.44 8.28
N ASN A 164 7.76 11.87 9.00
CA ASN A 164 8.88 12.63 8.43
C ASN A 164 9.75 11.70 7.56
N PRO A 165 9.83 11.89 6.22
CA PRO A 165 10.49 10.93 5.34
C PRO A 165 11.96 10.66 5.68
N ASP A 166 12.69 11.68 6.15
CA ASP A 166 14.11 11.56 6.54
C ASP A 166 14.33 10.63 7.73
N LEU A 167 13.30 10.43 8.56
CA LEU A 167 13.31 9.54 9.72
C LEU A 167 12.77 8.14 9.42
N LEU A 168 12.28 7.91 8.20
CA LEU A 168 11.70 6.64 7.77
C LEU A 168 12.70 5.79 7.00
N ARG A 169 12.62 4.47 7.16
CA ARG A 169 13.47 3.46 6.55
C ARG A 169 12.61 2.34 5.98
N ALA A 170 13.03 1.83 4.84
CA ALA A 170 12.40 0.72 4.15
C ALA A 170 13.15 -0.55 4.56
N SER A 171 12.62 -1.25 5.57
CA SER A 171 13.29 -2.42 6.15
C SER A 171 12.75 -3.70 5.54
N HIS A 172 13.65 -4.58 5.10
CA HIS A 172 13.30 -5.90 4.58
C HIS A 172 13.18 -6.92 5.71
N MET A 173 12.11 -7.71 5.70
CA MET A 173 11.95 -8.82 6.65
C MET A 173 12.83 -10.02 6.26
N MET A 174 12.84 -10.40 4.98
CA MET A 174 13.87 -11.24 4.39
C MET A 174 14.91 -10.33 3.72
N PRO A 175 16.15 -10.26 4.23
CA PRO A 175 17.16 -9.33 3.72
C PRO A 175 17.38 -9.45 2.21
N TRP A 176 17.68 -8.33 1.56
CA TRP A 176 17.88 -8.25 0.11
C TRP A 176 18.82 -9.33 -0.45
N ALA A 177 19.94 -9.58 0.25
CA ALA A 177 20.96 -10.55 -0.14
C ALA A 177 20.50 -12.02 -0.01
N ARG A 178 19.39 -12.26 0.70
CA ARG A 178 18.78 -13.59 0.90
C ARG A 178 17.59 -13.85 -0.01
N CYS A 179 17.07 -12.82 -0.67
CA CYS A 179 16.05 -12.96 -1.70
C CYS A 179 16.63 -13.63 -2.95
N GLU A 180 15.95 -14.66 -3.44
CA GLU A 180 16.29 -15.44 -4.63
C GLU A 180 15.93 -14.71 -5.93
N THR A 181 14.87 -13.88 -5.90
CA THR A 181 14.37 -13.17 -7.08
C THR A 181 14.21 -11.68 -6.82
N ASP A 182 14.23 -10.87 -7.89
CA ASP A 182 13.91 -9.44 -7.81
C ASP A 182 12.45 -9.22 -7.40
N GLY A 183 11.55 -10.15 -7.73
CA GLY A 183 10.18 -10.16 -7.22
C GLY A 183 10.13 -10.14 -5.69
N GLN A 184 10.93 -10.96 -5.00
CA GLN A 184 11.00 -10.94 -3.53
C GLN A 184 11.65 -9.67 -2.97
N ARG A 185 12.63 -9.09 -3.69
CA ARG A 185 13.33 -7.87 -3.27
C ARG A 185 12.43 -6.63 -3.34
N LEU A 186 11.51 -6.63 -4.29
CA LEU A 186 10.61 -5.52 -4.61
C LEU A 186 9.17 -5.77 -4.12
N ASP A 187 8.91 -6.89 -3.47
CA ASP A 187 7.62 -7.22 -2.86
C ASP A 187 7.40 -6.35 -1.62
N VAL A 188 6.39 -5.47 -1.65
CA VAL A 188 6.01 -4.65 -0.48
C VAL A 188 5.61 -5.48 0.73
N HIS A 189 5.17 -6.73 0.54
CA HIS A 189 4.89 -7.66 1.63
C HIS A 189 6.15 -8.25 2.26
N ASN A 190 7.32 -8.06 1.66
CA ASN A 190 8.63 -8.33 2.28
C ASN A 190 9.17 -7.10 3.05
N GLY A 191 8.37 -6.04 3.20
CA GLY A 191 8.85 -4.76 3.70
C GLY A 191 8.00 -4.10 4.78
N LEU A 192 8.67 -3.46 5.72
CA LEU A 192 8.06 -2.57 6.71
C LEU A 192 8.62 -1.16 6.54
N LEU A 193 7.75 -0.15 6.60
CA LEU A 193 8.19 1.25 6.69
C LEU A 193 8.37 1.62 8.17
N LEU A 194 9.61 1.68 8.64
CA LEU A 194 9.93 1.85 10.06
C LEU A 194 10.59 3.21 10.31
N SER A 195 10.37 3.78 11.50
CA SER A 195 11.21 4.89 11.96
C SER A 195 12.63 4.40 12.27
N ALA A 196 13.64 5.24 12.11
CA ALA A 196 15.05 4.86 12.20
C ALA A 196 15.44 4.00 13.42
N LEU A 197 14.87 4.23 14.60
CA LEU A 197 15.16 3.41 15.79
C LEU A 197 14.52 2.02 15.71
N TRP A 198 13.27 1.94 15.22
CA TRP A 198 12.57 0.67 15.00
C TRP A 198 13.25 -0.16 13.92
N ASP A 199 13.68 0.49 12.83
CA ASP A 199 14.48 -0.10 11.76
C ASP A 199 15.77 -0.71 12.30
N ALA A 200 16.58 0.08 13.01
CA ALA A 200 17.84 -0.40 13.59
C ALA A 200 17.64 -1.58 14.56
N ALA A 201 16.58 -1.56 15.37
CA ALA A 201 16.28 -2.66 16.29
C ALA A 201 15.83 -3.93 15.55
N PHE A 202 15.05 -3.77 14.47
CA PHE A 202 14.54 -4.88 13.67
C PHE A 202 15.67 -5.53 12.88
N ASP A 203 16.45 -4.75 12.12
CA ASP A 203 17.59 -5.21 11.32
C ASP A 203 18.68 -5.88 12.17
N ALA A 204 18.87 -5.42 13.42
CA ALA A 204 19.79 -6.03 14.37
C ALA A 204 19.25 -7.31 15.03
N GLY A 205 18.01 -7.72 14.71
CA GLY A 205 17.37 -8.89 15.31
C GLY A 205 17.02 -8.71 16.79
N LEU A 206 16.94 -7.47 17.29
CA LEU A 206 16.55 -7.17 18.67
C LEU A 206 15.03 -7.12 18.85
N VAL A 207 14.29 -6.83 17.78
CA VAL A 207 12.84 -6.94 17.72
C VAL A 207 12.40 -7.71 16.48
N THR A 208 11.25 -8.35 16.55
CA THR A 208 10.55 -8.97 15.42
C THR A 208 9.05 -8.89 15.67
N PHE A 209 8.23 -9.50 14.82
CA PHE A 209 6.77 -9.54 14.99
C PHE A 209 6.24 -10.96 14.92
N ASP A 210 5.24 -11.27 15.74
CA ASP A 210 4.46 -12.49 15.59
C ASP A 210 3.48 -12.40 14.41
N ASP A 211 2.76 -13.48 14.19
CA ASP A 211 1.79 -13.62 13.11
C ASP A 211 0.54 -12.74 13.28
N ASP A 212 0.32 -12.18 14.48
CA ASP A 212 -0.75 -11.23 14.77
C ASP A 212 -0.24 -9.78 14.80
N GLY A 213 1.01 -9.55 14.42
CA GLY A 213 1.65 -8.25 14.33
C GLY A 213 2.09 -7.66 15.67
N MET A 214 2.10 -8.44 16.76
CA MET A 214 2.66 -7.98 18.03
C MET A 214 4.18 -8.00 17.99
N ALA A 215 4.79 -6.93 18.51
CA ALA A 215 6.24 -6.86 18.66
C ALA A 215 6.74 -7.89 19.67
N LEU A 216 7.76 -8.65 19.28
CA LEU A 216 8.50 -9.58 20.12
C LEU A 216 9.91 -9.03 20.32
N THR A 217 10.44 -9.10 21.53
CA THR A 217 11.77 -8.55 21.88
C THR A 217 12.77 -9.66 22.16
N SER A 218 14.02 -9.48 21.73
CA SER A 218 15.15 -10.26 22.21
C SER A 218 15.44 -9.96 23.69
N ALA A 219 16.01 -10.94 24.41
CA ALA A 219 16.52 -10.72 25.77
C ALA A 219 17.70 -9.73 25.81
N LEU A 220 18.37 -9.52 24.69
CA LEU A 220 19.49 -8.58 24.56
C LEU A 220 19.04 -7.12 24.38
N LEU A 221 17.74 -6.86 24.21
CA LEU A 221 17.23 -5.50 24.08
C LEU A 221 17.20 -4.80 25.45
N GLU A 222 18.14 -3.87 25.65
CA GLU A 222 18.34 -3.11 26.87
C GLU A 222 17.13 -2.25 27.26
N GLY A 223 16.97 -1.96 28.56
CA GLY A 223 15.84 -1.20 29.10
C GLY A 223 15.66 0.19 28.47
N ALA A 224 16.74 0.95 28.30
CA ALA A 224 16.68 2.27 27.68
C ALA A 224 16.20 2.21 26.23
N ALA A 225 16.61 1.18 25.47
CA ALA A 225 16.13 0.97 24.11
C ALA A 225 14.64 0.59 24.09
N ARG A 226 14.18 -0.21 25.06
CA ARG A 226 12.75 -0.55 25.20
C ARG A 226 11.88 0.66 25.44
N GLU A 227 12.31 1.55 26.33
CA GLU A 227 11.62 2.81 26.63
C GLU A 227 11.60 3.73 25.40
N ALA A 228 12.73 3.87 24.69
CA ALA A 228 12.83 4.71 23.50
C ALA A 228 11.99 4.21 22.33
N LEU A 229 11.82 2.90 22.19
CA LEU A 229 10.91 2.29 21.20
C LEU A 229 9.44 2.42 21.60
N ILE A 230 9.15 2.79 22.86
CA ILE A 230 7.80 2.85 23.43
C ILE A 230 7.07 1.51 23.22
N LEU A 231 7.79 0.40 23.41
CA LEU A 231 7.34 -0.95 23.08
C LEU A 231 6.00 -1.32 23.73
N ASP A 232 5.78 -0.92 24.98
CA ASP A 232 4.56 -1.20 25.74
C ASP A 232 3.29 -0.56 25.13
N ARG A 233 3.46 0.43 24.25
CA ARG A 233 2.36 1.11 23.55
C ARG A 233 2.42 0.93 22.03
N ALA A 234 3.34 0.12 21.53
CA ALA A 234 3.44 -0.15 20.11
C ALA A 234 2.15 -0.84 19.63
N PRO A 235 1.46 -0.31 18.60
CA PRO A 235 0.30 -0.96 18.04
C PRO A 235 0.69 -2.27 17.35
N ARG A 236 -0.30 -3.15 17.15
CA ARG A 236 -0.14 -4.32 16.28
C ARG A 236 0.03 -3.87 14.84
N LEU A 237 0.98 -4.47 14.13
CA LEU A 237 1.07 -4.30 12.68
C LEU A 237 -0.18 -4.88 12.01
N ALA A 238 -0.78 -4.12 11.10
CA ALA A 238 -1.85 -4.60 10.24
C ALA A 238 -1.27 -5.52 9.15
N LEU A 239 -0.98 -6.75 9.52
CA LEU A 239 -0.39 -7.75 8.63
C LEU A 239 -1.44 -8.39 7.71
N ARG A 240 -0.94 -8.82 6.56
CA ARG A 240 -1.61 -9.71 5.61
C ARG A 240 -0.89 -11.05 5.53
N ASP A 241 -1.58 -12.06 5.00
CA ASP A 241 -1.05 -13.42 4.88
C ASP A 241 0.25 -13.45 4.06
N GLU A 242 0.40 -12.57 3.07
CA GLU A 242 1.60 -12.43 2.25
C GLU A 242 2.84 -12.00 3.05
N HIS A 243 2.69 -11.32 4.20
CA HIS A 243 3.83 -10.95 5.05
C HIS A 243 4.34 -12.11 5.90
N ARG A 244 3.47 -13.10 6.19
CA ARG A 244 3.76 -14.16 7.17
C ARG A 244 4.99 -14.99 6.82
N PRO A 245 5.22 -15.41 5.56
CA PRO A 245 6.43 -16.16 5.20
C PRO A 245 7.71 -15.35 5.42
N TYR A 246 7.68 -14.04 5.14
CA TYR A 246 8.83 -13.15 5.33
C TYR A 246 9.11 -12.88 6.81
N LEU A 247 8.07 -12.67 7.64
CA LEU A 247 8.24 -12.59 9.09
C LEU A 247 8.72 -13.91 9.69
N ALA A 248 8.22 -15.05 9.21
CA ALA A 248 8.72 -16.35 9.63
C ALA A 248 10.21 -16.49 9.29
N TYR A 249 10.65 -16.03 8.12
CA TYR A 249 12.07 -15.97 7.80
C TYR A 249 12.85 -15.11 8.80
N HIS A 250 12.37 -13.88 9.06
CA HIS A 250 13.01 -12.96 9.99
C HIS A 250 13.14 -13.58 11.39
N ARG A 251 12.06 -14.15 11.93
CA ARG A 251 12.05 -14.83 13.24
C ARG A 251 13.03 -16.00 13.33
N ASN A 252 13.27 -16.72 12.23
CA ASN A 252 14.10 -17.93 12.23
C ASN A 252 15.58 -17.67 11.91
N HIS A 253 15.91 -16.55 11.24
CA HIS A 253 17.25 -16.32 10.68
C HIS A 253 17.88 -14.99 11.06
N VAL A 254 17.09 -14.00 11.48
CA VAL A 254 17.57 -12.66 11.83
C VAL A 254 17.37 -12.37 13.31
N TRP A 255 16.18 -12.68 13.83
CA TRP A 255 15.84 -12.45 15.23
C TRP A 255 16.74 -13.25 16.17
N ILE A 256 17.30 -12.57 17.17
CA ILE A 256 18.14 -13.18 18.18
C ILE A 256 17.23 -13.74 19.27
N HIS A 257 17.00 -15.06 19.23
CA HIS A 257 16.35 -15.78 20.33
C HIS A 257 17.12 -15.57 21.62
N GLY A 258 16.41 -15.16 22.67
CA GLY A 258 16.94 -15.07 24.03
C GLY A 258 17.09 -16.43 24.70
#